data_AF-V9LIJ9-F1
#
_entry.id   AF-V9LIJ9-F1
#
_cell.length_a   1.000
_cell.length_b   1.000
_cell.length_c   1.000
_cell.angle_alpha   90.00
_cell.angle_beta   90.00
_cell.angle_gamma   90.00
#
_symmetry.space_group_name_H-M   'P 1'
#
loop_
_entity.id
_entity.type
_entity.pdbx_description
1 polymer ?
#
loop_
_entity_poly.entity_id
_entity_poly.type
_entity_poly.pdbx_seq_one_letter_code
_entity_poly.pdbx_strand_id
1 'polypeptide(L)'
;RRNNVGPRKPVSHSRRNIVGCRIEHGWKEQNGVTQWKGTVLDQVPVNPALYLIKYDGFDCVYGLELHKDDRVLGFRVLPDRVAFSRINDADLAEMMIGKAVEHMFEKDDGAKDEWRGMVLARAPIMNTWFYITYEKDPVLYMYQLLEDYSEG
;
A
#
# COMPACT_ATOMS: atom_id res chain seq x y z
N ARG A 1 -45.88 -31.09 -13.74
CA ARG A 1 -44.73 -31.36 -12.83
C ARG A 1 -44.06 -30.04 -12.49
N ARG A 2 -44.26 -29.53 -11.27
CA ARG A 2 -43.57 -28.32 -10.76
C ARG A 2 -42.20 -28.76 -10.23
N ASN A 3 -41.12 -28.19 -10.77
CA ASN A 3 -39.78 -28.37 -10.22
C ASN A 3 -39.51 -27.23 -9.23
N ASN A 4 -39.56 -27.54 -7.94
CA ASN A 4 -39.14 -26.66 -6.86
C ASN A 4 -37.62 -26.45 -6.93
N VAL A 5 -37.18 -25.24 -7.26
CA VAL A 5 -35.80 -24.81 -6.99
C VAL A 5 -35.80 -24.25 -5.57
N GLY A 6 -35.24 -24.99 -4.63
CA GLY A 6 -35.08 -24.56 -3.24
C GLY A 6 -34.16 -23.34 -3.11
N PRO A 7 -34.22 -22.61 -1.97
CA PRO A 7 -33.40 -21.43 -1.77
C PRO A 7 -31.92 -21.80 -1.77
N ARG A 8 -31.14 -21.14 -2.63
CA ARG A 8 -29.68 -21.23 -2.61
C ARG A 8 -29.20 -20.76 -1.23
N LYS A 9 -28.59 -21.66 -0.46
CA LYS A 9 -27.85 -21.30 0.77
C LYS A 9 -26.87 -20.17 0.42
N PRO A 10 -26.74 -19.11 1.23
CA PRO A 10 -25.73 -18.11 1.00
C PRO A 10 -24.38 -18.80 1.12
N VAL A 11 -23.60 -18.76 0.03
CA VAL A 11 -22.20 -19.16 0.06
C VAL A 11 -21.56 -18.35 1.18
N SER A 12 -21.07 -19.03 2.22
CA SER A 12 -20.25 -18.40 3.24
C SER A 12 -19.14 -17.70 2.47
N HIS A 13 -19.10 -16.37 2.50
CA HIS A 13 -18.05 -15.63 1.84
C HIS A 13 -16.75 -16.04 2.53
N SER A 14 -16.03 -17.01 1.95
CA SER A 14 -14.60 -17.18 2.19
C SER A 14 -14.02 -15.78 2.07
N ARG A 15 -13.40 -15.26 3.14
CA ARG A 15 -12.83 -13.91 3.17
C ARG A 15 -12.17 -13.65 1.81
N ARG A 16 -12.78 -12.78 1.01
CA ARG A 16 -12.29 -12.52 -0.36
C ARG A 16 -10.86 -12.06 -0.20
N ASN A 17 -9.94 -12.58 -1.02
CA ASN A 17 -8.59 -12.03 -1.06
C ASN A 17 -8.70 -10.56 -1.49
N ILE A 18 -8.30 -9.65 -0.60
CA ILE A 18 -8.35 -8.21 -0.82
C ILE A 18 -6.99 -7.63 -1.23
N VAL A 19 -5.93 -8.45 -1.30
CA VAL A 19 -4.63 -8.00 -1.79
C VAL A 19 -4.77 -7.52 -3.24
N GLY A 20 -4.23 -6.34 -3.53
CA GLY A 20 -4.38 -5.65 -4.81
C GLY A 20 -5.67 -4.84 -4.98
N CYS A 21 -6.61 -4.91 -4.02
CA CYS A 21 -7.83 -4.12 -4.07
C CYS A 21 -7.63 -2.70 -3.53
N ARG A 22 -8.41 -1.78 -4.08
CA ARG A 22 -8.67 -0.48 -3.46
C ARG A 22 -9.67 -0.64 -2.32
N ILE A 23 -9.45 0.10 -1.25
CA ILE A 23 -10.28 0.06 -0.04
C ILE A 23 -10.64 1.47 0.42
N GLU A 24 -11.72 1.58 1.17
CA GLU A 24 -12.07 2.75 1.96
C GLU A 24 -12.52 2.35 3.36
N HIS A 25 -12.23 3.18 4.36
CA HIS A 25 -12.78 3.05 5.70
C HIS A 25 -12.68 4.38 6.47
N GLY A 26 -13.47 4.49 7.53
CA GLY A 26 -13.25 5.47 8.59
C GLY A 26 -12.14 5.02 9.54
N TRP A 27 -11.38 5.98 10.06
CA TRP A 27 -10.42 5.79 11.14
C TRP A 27 -10.84 6.62 12.34
N LYS A 28 -11.15 5.96 13.46
CA LYS A 28 -11.61 6.61 14.69
C LYS A 28 -10.44 6.95 15.60
N GLU A 29 -10.33 8.22 15.95
CA GLU A 29 -9.46 8.73 17.00
C GLU A 29 -10.28 9.43 18.10
N GLN A 30 -9.63 9.92 19.15
CA GLN A 30 -10.30 10.56 20.29
C GLN A 30 -11.21 11.74 19.86
N ASN A 31 -10.82 12.42 18.79
CA ASN A 31 -11.44 13.68 18.36
C ASN A 31 -12.37 13.54 17.14
N GLY A 32 -12.65 12.31 16.67
CA GLY A 32 -13.55 12.10 15.55
C GLY A 32 -13.19 10.92 14.66
N VAL A 33 -13.75 10.94 13.44
CA VAL A 33 -13.52 9.91 12.42
C VAL A 33 -13.05 10.59 11.13
N THR A 34 -11.90 10.17 10.62
CA THR A 34 -11.36 10.58 9.31
C THR A 34 -11.59 9.49 8.27
N GLN A 35 -11.78 9.85 7.00
CA GLN A 35 -11.99 8.87 5.91
C GLN A 35 -10.69 8.62 5.17
N TRP A 36 -10.36 7.35 4.95
CA TRP A 36 -9.12 6.91 4.33
C TRP A 36 -9.41 6.03 3.13
N LYS A 37 -8.62 6.22 2.07
CA LYS A 37 -8.62 5.39 0.87
C LYS A 37 -7.20 4.93 0.58
N GLY A 38 -7.07 3.68 0.15
CA GLY A 38 -5.76 3.08 -0.06
C GLY A 38 -5.81 1.80 -0.86
N THR A 39 -4.63 1.25 -1.10
CA THR A 39 -4.40 -0.02 -1.79
C THR A 39 -3.85 -1.03 -0.80
N VAL A 40 -4.45 -2.22 -0.72
CA VAL A 40 -3.87 -3.34 0.02
C VAL A 40 -2.74 -3.93 -0.80
N LEU A 41 -1.53 -3.87 -0.25
CA LEU A 41 -0.29 -4.29 -0.91
C LEU A 41 -0.01 -5.77 -0.68
N ASP A 42 -0.21 -6.23 0.55
CA ASP A 42 0.11 -7.60 0.95
C ASP A 42 -0.68 -8.02 2.20
N GLN A 43 -0.76 -9.32 2.43
CA GLN A 43 -1.27 -9.93 3.65
C GLN A 43 -0.15 -10.75 4.30
N VAL A 44 0.23 -10.40 5.53
CA VAL A 44 1.42 -10.94 6.17
C VAL A 44 1.24 -12.45 6.45
N PRO A 45 2.08 -13.35 5.90
CA PRO A 45 1.85 -14.80 6.04
C PRO A 45 1.91 -15.30 7.49
N VAL A 46 2.78 -14.71 8.30
CA VAL A 46 2.93 -15.06 9.73
C VAL A 46 1.84 -14.48 10.62
N ASN A 47 1.08 -13.48 10.14
CA ASN A 47 -0.12 -12.96 10.79
C ASN A 47 -1.17 -12.59 9.73
N PRO A 48 -2.02 -13.54 9.29
CA PRO A 48 -3.00 -13.29 8.24
C PRO A 48 -4.09 -12.26 8.59
N ALA A 49 -4.16 -11.77 9.83
CA ALA A 49 -5.04 -10.66 10.16
C ALA A 49 -4.46 -9.31 9.71
N LEU A 50 -3.12 -9.22 9.59
CA LEU A 50 -2.38 -8.01 9.28
C LEU A 50 -2.22 -7.83 7.76
N TYR A 51 -2.64 -6.65 7.29
CA TYR A 51 -2.46 -6.22 5.90
C TYR A 51 -1.48 -5.05 5.84
N LEU A 52 -0.69 -4.98 4.77
CA LEU A 52 0.09 -3.82 4.42
C LEU A 52 -0.71 -2.94 3.46
N ILE A 53 -0.82 -1.65 3.74
CA ILE A 53 -1.65 -0.70 2.98
C ILE A 53 -0.84 0.53 2.61
N LYS A 54 -0.92 0.95 1.34
CA LYS A 54 -0.51 2.30 0.89
C LYS A 54 -1.74 3.19 0.83
N TYR A 55 -1.80 4.20 1.69
CA TYR A 55 -2.88 5.21 1.64
C TYR A 55 -2.58 6.29 0.60
N ASP A 56 -3.66 6.87 0.05
CA ASP A 56 -3.56 7.96 -0.91
C ASP A 56 -2.98 9.22 -0.26
N GLY A 57 -1.95 9.81 -0.88
CA GLY A 57 -1.30 11.02 -0.37
C GLY A 57 -0.35 10.82 0.81
N PHE A 58 -0.08 9.58 1.22
CA PHE A 58 0.88 9.27 2.29
C PHE A 58 1.94 8.30 1.80
N ASP A 59 3.22 8.60 2.04
CA ASP A 59 4.33 7.80 1.50
C ASP A 59 4.65 6.57 2.34
N CYS A 60 4.31 6.59 3.63
CA CYS A 60 4.50 5.45 4.52
C CYS A 60 3.58 4.28 4.16
N VAL A 61 4.06 3.07 4.42
CA VAL A 61 3.27 1.84 4.39
C VAL A 61 2.75 1.55 5.78
N TYR A 62 1.45 1.29 5.87
CA TYR A 62 0.77 1.03 7.14
C TYR A 62 0.44 -0.44 7.30
N GLY A 63 0.69 -1.00 8.48
CA GLY A 63 0.23 -2.34 8.86
C GLY A 63 -1.02 -2.25 9.72
N LEU A 64 -2.15 -2.80 9.27
CA LEU A 64 -3.40 -2.81 10.05
C LEU A 64 -4.12 -4.16 9.99
N GLU A 65 -4.71 -4.54 11.13
CA GLU A 65 -5.66 -5.64 11.19
C GLU A 65 -7.08 -5.16 10.81
N LEU A 66 -7.31 -4.88 9.53
CA LEU A 66 -8.51 -4.21 8.98
C LEU A 66 -9.86 -4.78 9.45
N HIS A 67 -9.92 -6.05 9.84
CA HIS A 67 -11.14 -6.73 10.29
C HIS A 67 -11.26 -6.89 11.82
N LYS A 68 -10.26 -6.45 12.58
CA LYS A 68 -10.18 -6.62 14.04
C LYS A 68 -9.91 -5.31 14.78
N ASP A 69 -9.32 -4.33 14.12
CA ASP A 69 -9.02 -3.05 14.74
C ASP A 69 -10.30 -2.22 14.90
N ASP A 70 -10.73 -1.98 16.14
CA ASP A 70 -11.96 -1.23 16.46
C ASP A 70 -11.94 0.24 15.99
N ARG A 71 -10.76 0.77 15.63
CA ARG A 71 -10.65 2.10 15.03
C ARG A 71 -11.07 2.12 13.56
N VAL A 72 -11.05 0.97 12.89
CA VAL A 72 -11.47 0.82 11.50
C VAL A 72 -12.99 0.71 11.43
N LEU A 73 -13.64 1.74 10.89
CA LEU A 73 -15.09 1.82 10.79
C LEU A 73 -15.56 1.74 9.35
N GLY A 74 -16.64 1.01 9.09
CA GLY A 74 -17.29 1.02 7.77
C GLY A 74 -16.42 0.54 6.62
N PHE A 75 -15.48 -0.39 6.87
CA PHE A 75 -14.56 -0.94 5.88
C PHE A 75 -15.29 -1.46 4.63
N ARG A 76 -14.82 -1.03 3.45
CA ARG A 76 -15.34 -1.42 2.15
C ARG A 76 -14.20 -1.64 1.15
N VAL A 77 -14.40 -2.63 0.29
CA VAL A 77 -13.57 -2.85 -0.91
C VAL A 77 -14.21 -2.07 -2.05
N LEU A 78 -13.42 -1.19 -2.68
CA LEU A 78 -13.85 -0.41 -3.83
C LEU A 78 -13.80 -1.26 -5.12
N PRO A 79 -14.62 -0.94 -6.13
CA PRO A 79 -14.62 -1.68 -7.39
C PRO A 79 -13.33 -1.46 -8.21
N ASP A 80 -12.65 -0.33 -7.98
CA ASP A 80 -11.42 0.02 -8.68
C ASP A 80 -10.29 -0.93 -8.31
N ARG A 81 -9.56 -1.39 -9.33
CA ARG A 81 -8.29 -2.09 -9.15
C ARG A 81 -7.16 -1.17 -9.52
N VAL A 82 -6.02 -1.34 -8.86
CA VAL A 82 -4.81 -0.62 -9.23
C VAL A 82 -4.45 -0.95 -10.67
N ALA A 83 -4.27 0.08 -11.48
CA ALA A 83 -3.83 -0.07 -12.86
C ALA A 83 -2.40 -0.62 -12.88
N PHE A 84 -2.16 -1.62 -13.73
CA PHE A 84 -0.82 -2.14 -13.94
C PHE A 84 -0.09 -1.22 -14.93
N SER A 85 0.94 -0.52 -14.45
CA SER A 85 1.78 0.32 -15.31
C SER A 85 2.95 -0.48 -15.86
N ARG A 86 3.48 -0.11 -17.03
CA ARG A 86 4.74 -0.70 -17.50
C ARG A 86 5.90 -0.03 -16.79
N ILE A 87 6.91 -0.82 -16.43
CA ILE A 87 8.16 -0.29 -15.90
C ILE A 87 8.97 0.25 -17.08
N ASN A 88 9.42 1.50 -17.00
CA ASN A 88 10.14 2.17 -18.08
C ASN A 88 11.57 1.64 -18.26
N ASP A 89 12.26 1.37 -17.15
CA ASP A 89 13.62 0.81 -17.15
C ASP A 89 13.70 -0.33 -16.12
N ALA A 90 13.50 -1.56 -16.60
CA ALA A 90 13.50 -2.74 -15.75
C ALA A 90 14.89 -3.07 -15.22
N ASP A 91 15.95 -2.82 -16.01
CA ASP A 91 17.32 -3.11 -15.60
C ASP A 91 17.75 -2.15 -14.48
N LEU A 92 17.44 -0.85 -14.60
CA LEU A 92 17.65 0.11 -13.53
C LEU A 92 16.86 -0.25 -12.27
N ALA A 93 15.58 -0.62 -12.42
CA ALA A 93 14.74 -1.02 -11.29
C ALA A 93 15.37 -2.18 -10.49
N GLU A 94 15.90 -3.20 -11.16
CA GLU A 94 16.56 -4.32 -10.50
C GLU A 94 17.92 -3.91 -9.90
N MET A 95 18.69 -3.02 -10.55
CA MET A 95 19.96 -2.52 -10.04
C MET A 95 19.83 -1.71 -8.74
N MET A 96 18.71 -1.00 -8.56
CA MET A 96 18.46 -0.18 -7.37
C MET A 96 18.22 -1.04 -6.11
N ILE A 97 17.69 -2.26 -6.26
CA ILE A 97 17.31 -3.11 -5.12
C ILE A 97 18.54 -3.47 -4.27
N GLY A 98 18.42 -3.28 -2.96
CA GLY A 98 19.49 -3.55 -1.99
C GLY A 98 20.60 -2.50 -1.98
N LYS A 99 20.46 -1.38 -2.71
CA LYS A 99 21.45 -0.30 -2.72
C LYS A 99 21.15 0.75 -1.66
N ALA A 100 22.21 1.23 -1.03
CA ALA A 100 22.17 2.48 -0.28
C ALA A 100 22.00 3.65 -1.27
N VAL A 101 21.19 4.62 -0.91
CA VAL A 101 20.85 5.79 -1.72
C VAL A 101 20.83 7.06 -0.88
N GLU A 102 21.09 8.19 -1.54
CA GLU A 102 20.85 9.54 -1.02
C GLU A 102 19.61 10.07 -1.76
N HIS A 103 18.49 10.18 -1.04
CA HIS A 103 17.21 10.62 -1.61
C HIS A 103 16.97 12.09 -1.27
N MET A 104 16.68 12.89 -2.30
CA MET A 104 16.46 14.34 -2.20
C MET A 104 15.00 14.66 -1.94
N PHE A 105 14.74 15.46 -0.91
CA PHE A 105 13.42 16.02 -0.62
C PHE A 105 13.45 17.54 -0.67
N GLU A 106 12.46 18.16 -1.30
CA GLU A 106 12.30 19.61 -1.27
C GLU A 106 11.48 20.02 -0.03
N LYS A 107 12.01 20.97 0.73
CA LYS A 107 11.33 21.59 1.88
C LYS A 107 10.39 22.69 1.40
N ASP A 108 9.49 23.14 2.29
CA ASP A 108 8.54 24.22 2.00
C ASP A 108 9.20 25.55 1.56
N ASP A 109 10.46 25.77 1.95
CA ASP A 109 11.27 26.94 1.58
C ASP A 109 12.08 26.76 0.28
N GLY A 110 11.92 25.62 -0.40
CA GLY A 110 12.65 25.23 -1.61
C GLY A 110 14.05 24.67 -1.34
N ALA A 111 14.48 24.56 -0.08
CA ALA A 111 15.76 23.94 0.24
C ALA A 111 15.67 22.42 0.05
N LYS A 112 16.72 21.81 -0.52
CA LYS A 112 16.82 20.35 -0.65
C LYS A 112 17.40 19.73 0.63
N ASP A 113 16.80 18.63 1.07
CA ASP A 113 17.25 17.81 2.19
C ASP A 113 17.68 16.43 1.71
N GLU A 114 18.83 15.96 2.20
CA GLU A 114 19.35 14.63 1.87
C GLU A 114 19.00 13.60 2.92
N TRP A 115 18.38 12.52 2.46
CA TRP A 115 18.00 11.38 3.27
C TRP A 115 18.73 10.13 2.81
N ARG A 116 19.66 9.67 3.64
CA ARG A 116 20.34 8.40 3.43
C ARG A 116 19.41 7.25 3.77
N GLY A 117 19.29 6.31 2.84
CA GLY A 117 18.42 5.16 2.97
C GLY A 117 18.87 3.98 2.15
N MET A 118 18.01 2.96 2.08
CA MET A 118 18.25 1.74 1.32
C MET A 118 16.97 1.31 0.61
N VAL A 119 17.08 1.04 -0.69
CA VAL A 119 15.99 0.46 -1.47
C VAL A 119 15.88 -1.02 -1.12
N LEU A 120 14.72 -1.45 -0.64
CA LEU A 120 14.53 -2.78 -0.06
C LEU A 120 14.06 -3.80 -1.10
N ALA A 121 13.05 -3.44 -1.88
CA ALA A 121 12.45 -4.30 -2.90
C ALA A 121 11.50 -3.49 -3.79
N ARG A 122 11.08 -4.08 -4.90
CA ARG A 122 9.96 -3.57 -5.70
C ARG A 122 8.63 -3.89 -5.03
N ALA A 123 7.67 -2.97 -5.05
CA ALA A 123 6.33 -3.23 -4.53
C ALA A 123 5.56 -4.19 -5.45
N PRO A 124 4.93 -5.26 -4.92
CA PRO A 124 4.37 -6.35 -5.73
C PRO A 124 3.13 -5.95 -6.53
N ILE A 125 2.27 -5.08 -5.97
CA ILE A 125 1.01 -4.63 -6.59
C ILE A 125 1.21 -3.36 -7.41
N MET A 126 1.99 -2.41 -6.87
CA MET A 126 2.28 -1.12 -7.50
C MET A 126 3.68 -1.20 -8.11
N ASN A 127 3.78 -1.84 -9.27
CA ASN A 127 5.06 -2.28 -9.82
C ASN A 127 6.04 -1.17 -10.26
N THR A 128 5.60 0.09 -10.34
CA THR A 128 6.48 1.27 -10.53
C THR A 128 6.99 1.87 -9.22
N TRP A 129 6.56 1.33 -8.07
CA TRP A 129 6.92 1.79 -6.74
C TRP A 129 7.92 0.85 -6.07
N PHE A 130 8.76 1.41 -5.21
CA PHE A 130 9.81 0.71 -4.47
C PHE A 130 9.60 0.88 -2.98
N TYR A 131 9.84 -0.19 -2.23
CA TYR A 131 10.01 -0.11 -0.79
C TYR A 131 11.37 0.48 -0.46
N ILE A 132 11.40 1.46 0.43
CA ILE A 132 12.61 2.14 0.89
C ILE A 132 12.49 2.46 2.38
N THR A 133 13.61 2.54 3.07
CA THR A 133 13.70 2.99 4.46
C THR A 133 14.91 3.91 4.62
N TYR A 134 14.92 4.72 5.68
CA TYR A 134 15.97 5.72 5.91
C TYR A 134 16.67 5.50 7.25
N GLU A 135 17.94 5.89 7.33
CA GLU A 135 18.75 5.71 8.55
C GLU A 135 18.18 6.48 9.74
N LYS A 136 17.69 7.70 9.49
CA LYS A 136 17.15 8.59 10.52
C LYS A 136 15.67 8.34 10.83
N ASP A 137 14.96 7.62 9.97
CA ASP A 137 13.56 7.24 10.15
C ASP A 137 13.32 5.82 9.58
N PRO A 138 13.56 4.77 10.39
CA PRO A 138 13.58 3.38 9.93
C PRO A 138 12.17 2.78 9.79
N VAL A 139 11.26 3.51 9.14
CA VAL A 139 9.93 3.06 8.75
C VAL A 139 9.93 2.60 7.29
N LEU A 140 8.93 1.80 6.90
CA LEU A 140 8.74 1.36 5.52
C LEU A 140 8.00 2.44 4.71
N TYR A 141 8.67 2.99 3.71
CA TYR A 141 8.12 3.95 2.75
C TYR A 141 7.95 3.31 1.38
N MET A 142 7.17 3.97 0.52
CA MET A 142 7.06 3.67 -0.90
C MET A 142 7.16 4.93 -1.74
N TYR A 143 8.01 4.90 -2.78
CA TYR A 143 8.17 5.99 -3.76
C TYR A 143 8.34 5.43 -5.19
N GLN A 144 8.13 6.27 -6.20
CA GLN A 144 8.38 5.95 -7.61
C GLN A 144 9.84 6.29 -7.99
N LEU A 145 10.81 5.65 -7.34
CA LEU A 145 12.24 6.03 -7.40
C LEU A 145 12.88 6.13 -8.79
N LEU A 146 12.27 5.54 -9.84
CA LEU A 146 12.72 5.74 -11.22
C LEU A 146 12.44 7.15 -11.74
N GLU A 147 11.33 7.76 -11.29
CA GLU A 147 10.98 9.15 -11.57
C GLU A 147 11.97 10.07 -10.85
N ASP A 148 12.16 9.87 -9.55
CA ASP A 148 13.14 10.62 -8.75
C ASP A 148 14.55 10.53 -9.35
N TYR A 149 15.00 9.33 -9.75
CA TYR A 149 16.31 9.15 -10.41
C TYR A 149 16.44 9.94 -11.72
N SER A 150 15.34 10.08 -12.47
CA SER A 150 15.34 10.81 -13.75
C SER A 150 15.37 12.33 -13.57
N GLU A 151 14.90 12.83 -12.43
CA GLU A 151 14.86 14.25 -12.09
C GLU A 151 16.17 14.72 -11.42
N GLY A 152 16.94 13.79 -10.83
CA GLY A 152 18.24 14.04 -10.19
C GLY A 152 18.12 14.59 -8.78
#